data_AF-A0A6G8JJH9-F1
#
_entry.id   AF-A0A6G8JJH9-F1
#
_cell.length_a   1.000
_cell.length_b   1.000
_cell.length_c   1.000
_cell.angle_alpha   90.00
_cell.angle_beta   90.00
_cell.angle_gamma   90.00
#
_symmetry.space_group_name_H-M   'P 1'
#
loop_
_entity.id
_entity.type
_entity.pdbx_description
1 polymer ?
#
loop_
_entity_poly.entity_id
_entity_poly.type
_entity_poly.pdbx_seq_one_letter_code
_entity_poly.pdbx_strand_id
1 'polypeptide(L)'
;MRAILKYFLILVSLSFFIVIGGAVNYAMPSYEDTVVTGMEVRRMDKDGIISKSNPADGEVRDVYFLFTEEPETKKVMVYRNEDTGWGLPPYFKFGSADIQAKAQAYANEKQRVQIKYYGWRINWLNEFRNIVSIKPLAEAETVSKPIMTYVLYAILAFLFFLSVQLIRGIFKD
;
A
#
# COMPACT_ATOMS: atom_id res chain seq x y z
N MET A 1 -26.02 32.76 -9.34
CA MET A 1 -25.69 32.12 -8.04
C MET A 1 -25.93 30.60 -8.04
N ARG A 2 -27.08 30.10 -8.52
CA ARG A 2 -27.38 28.64 -8.62
C ARG A 2 -26.34 27.84 -9.43
N ALA A 3 -25.88 28.35 -10.57
CA ALA A 3 -24.87 27.67 -11.38
C ALA A 3 -23.52 27.53 -10.65
N ILE A 4 -23.09 28.57 -9.93
CA ILE A 4 -21.86 28.55 -9.13
C ILE A 4 -21.97 27.50 -8.02
N LEU A 5 -23.10 27.47 -7.31
CA LEU A 5 -23.35 26.48 -6.25
C LEU A 5 -23.35 25.04 -6.79
N LYS A 6 -23.96 24.80 -7.96
CA LYS A 6 -23.96 23.50 -8.63
C LYS A 6 -22.54 23.00 -8.90
N TYR A 7 -21.69 23.82 -9.52
CA TYR A 7 -20.31 23.43 -9.83
C TYR A 7 -19.45 23.29 -8.57
N PHE A 8 -19.69 24.13 -7.57
CA PHE A 8 -19.06 23.99 -6.26
C PHE A 8 -19.38 22.63 -5.63
N LEU A 9 -20.64 22.20 -5.62
CA LEU A 9 -21.04 20.89 -5.06
C LEU A 9 -20.46 19.72 -5.87
N ILE A 10 -20.39 19.82 -7.20
CA ILE A 10 -19.72 18.82 -8.03
C ILE A 10 -18.23 18.72 -7.68
N LEU A 11 -17.55 19.86 -7.49
CA LEU A 11 -16.15 19.89 -7.11
C LEU A 11 -15.92 19.30 -5.71
N VAL A 12 -16.79 19.61 -4.74
CA VAL A 12 -16.75 18.99 -3.41
C VAL A 12 -16.95 17.48 -3.51
N SER A 13 -17.92 17.02 -4.30
CA SER A 13 -18.15 15.60 -4.53
C SER A 13 -16.93 14.94 -5.16
N LEU A 14 -16.35 15.54 -6.20
CA LEU A 14 -15.14 15.02 -6.85
C LEU A 14 -13.98 14.88 -5.85
N SER A 15 -13.69 15.93 -5.07
CA SER A 15 -12.65 15.91 -4.05
C SER A 15 -12.86 14.79 -3.02
N PHE A 16 -14.11 14.60 -2.56
CA PHE A 16 -14.46 13.52 -1.64
C PHE A 16 -14.14 12.13 -2.23
N PHE A 17 -14.55 11.87 -3.48
CA PHE A 17 -14.28 10.58 -4.13
C PHE A 17 -12.79 10.37 -4.45
N ILE A 18 -12.03 11.43 -4.72
CA ILE A 18 -10.57 11.34 -4.87
C ILE A 18 -9.93 10.89 -3.56
N VAL A 19 -10.31 11.47 -2.42
CA VAL A 19 -9.77 11.10 -1.11
C VAL A 19 -10.09 9.64 -0.78
N ILE A 20 -11.33 9.20 -0.99
CA ILE A 20 -11.71 7.79 -0.77
C ILE A 20 -11.00 6.85 -1.74
N GLY A 21 -10.88 7.22 -3.02
CA GLY A 21 -10.14 6.44 -4.01
C GLY A 21 -8.66 6.27 -3.65
N GLY A 22 -8.05 7.33 -3.10
CA GLY A 22 -6.70 7.29 -2.54
C GLY A 22 -6.60 6.37 -1.33
N ALA A 23 -7.56 6.44 -0.40
CA ALA A 23 -7.60 5.55 0.76
C ALA A 23 -7.75 4.08 0.35
N VAL A 24 -8.59 3.77 -0.64
CA VAL A 24 -8.69 2.42 -1.23
C VAL A 24 -7.37 1.99 -1.84
N ASN A 25 -6.69 2.88 -2.59
CA ASN A 25 -5.39 2.57 -3.18
C ASN A 25 -4.34 2.23 -2.12
N TYR A 26 -4.29 3.03 -1.05
CA TYR A 26 -3.34 2.87 0.04
C TYR A 26 -3.63 1.60 0.85
N ALA A 27 -4.90 1.33 1.15
CA ALA A 27 -5.28 0.26 2.06
C ALA A 27 -5.36 -1.10 1.38
N MET A 28 -5.80 -1.17 0.11
CA MET A 28 -6.03 -2.45 -0.58
C MET A 28 -4.71 -3.05 -1.10
N PRO A 29 -4.63 -4.38 -1.17
CA PRO A 29 -3.37 -5.02 -1.50
C PRO A 29 -3.09 -4.92 -2.99
N SER A 30 -1.83 -4.67 -3.31
CA SER A 30 -1.26 -4.79 -4.65
C SER A 30 -0.20 -5.88 -4.65
N TYR A 31 0.21 -6.29 -5.85
CA TYR A 31 1.15 -7.37 -6.05
C TYR A 31 2.26 -6.93 -6.97
N GLU A 32 3.49 -7.35 -6.68
CA GLU A 32 4.67 -7.04 -7.49
C GLU A 32 5.55 -8.26 -7.64
N ASP A 33 6.11 -8.40 -8.83
CA ASP A 33 7.10 -9.40 -9.19
C ASP A 33 8.49 -8.86 -8.88
N THR A 34 9.26 -9.59 -8.08
CA THR A 34 10.58 -9.13 -7.68
C THR A 34 11.50 -10.26 -7.26
N VAL A 35 12.78 -9.95 -7.12
CA VAL A 35 13.78 -10.83 -6.49
C VAL A 35 14.26 -10.15 -5.22
N VAL A 36 14.34 -10.90 -4.12
CA VAL A 36 14.88 -10.39 -2.85
C VAL A 36 16.40 -10.30 -2.96
N THR A 37 16.95 -9.13 -2.73
CA THR A 37 18.41 -8.86 -2.85
C THR A 37 19.10 -8.71 -1.50
N GLY A 38 18.34 -8.36 -0.46
CA GLY A 38 18.88 -8.16 0.88
C GLY A 38 17.81 -7.76 1.87
N MET A 39 18.21 -7.67 3.14
CA MET A 39 17.30 -7.42 4.25
C MET A 39 18.02 -6.75 5.40
N GLU A 40 17.26 -6.03 6.22
CA GLU A 40 17.75 -5.45 7.47
C GLU A 40 16.62 -5.43 8.52
N VAL A 41 17.00 -5.27 9.78
CA VAL A 41 16.06 -5.01 10.88
C VAL A 41 16.45 -3.69 11.51
N ARG A 42 15.49 -2.79 11.71
CA ARG A 42 15.71 -1.51 12.38
C ARG A 42 14.72 -1.34 13.52
N ARG A 43 15.19 -0.78 14.63
CA ARG A 43 14.33 -0.36 15.73
C ARG A 43 13.65 0.95 15.39
N MET A 44 12.33 0.99 15.54
CA MET A 44 11.51 2.16 15.29
C MET A 44 10.62 2.45 16.49
N ASP A 45 10.34 3.72 16.73
CA ASP A 45 9.33 4.18 17.68
C ASP A 45 8.17 4.86 16.92
N LYS A 46 7.33 5.64 17.61
CA LYS A 46 6.21 6.38 17.00
C LYS A 46 6.66 7.43 15.98
N ASP A 47 7.88 7.97 16.11
CA ASP A 47 8.39 9.08 15.31
C ASP A 47 9.29 8.61 14.16
N GLY A 48 9.66 7.32 14.17
CA GLY A 48 10.32 6.65 13.06
C GLY A 48 11.54 5.85 13.48
N ILE A 49 12.57 5.83 12.64
CA ILE A 49 13.80 5.08 12.93
C ILE A 49 14.54 5.75 14.08
N ILE A 50 14.84 4.97 15.12
CA ILE A 50 15.58 5.47 16.27
C ILE A 50 17.00 5.80 15.85
N SER A 51 17.41 7.04 16.10
CA SER A 51 18.70 7.58 15.70
C SER A 51 19.15 8.67 16.65
N LYS A 52 20.37 9.21 16.48
CA LYS A 52 20.83 10.34 17.31
C LYS A 52 19.91 11.57 17.21
N SER A 53 19.26 11.76 16.06
CA SER A 53 18.32 12.85 15.81
C SER A 53 16.86 12.50 16.15
N ASN A 54 16.55 11.22 16.41
CA ASN A 54 15.25 10.75 16.90
C ASN A 54 15.50 9.77 18.06
N PRO A 55 15.81 10.28 19.27
CA PRO A 55 16.00 9.43 20.44
C PRO A 55 14.68 8.74 20.81
N ALA A 56 14.78 7.50 21.33
CA ALA A 56 13.62 6.69 21.65
C ALA A 56 12.70 7.38 22.67
N ASP A 57 11.46 7.68 22.26
CA ASP A 57 10.46 8.35 23.09
C ASP A 57 9.12 7.59 23.06
N GLY A 58 9.17 6.29 23.37
CA GLY A 58 7.97 5.45 23.44
C GLY A 58 8.24 3.96 23.23
N GLU A 59 7.18 3.24 22.85
CA GLU A 59 7.25 1.81 22.54
C GLU A 59 8.13 1.58 21.31
N VAL A 60 9.20 0.82 21.51
CA VAL A 60 10.15 0.46 20.46
C VAL A 60 9.72 -0.86 19.86
N ARG A 61 9.64 -0.90 18.53
CA ARG A 61 9.35 -2.11 17.77
C ARG A 61 10.44 -2.38 16.75
N ASP A 62 10.67 -3.66 16.49
CA ASP A 62 11.58 -4.10 15.43
C ASP A 62 10.84 -4.13 14.10
N VAL A 63 11.34 -3.36 13.14
CA VAL A 63 10.80 -3.26 11.79
C VAL A 63 11.75 -3.94 10.83
N TYR A 64 11.24 -4.98 10.18
CA TYR A 64 11.96 -5.69 9.14
C TYR A 64 11.85 -4.92 7.83
N PHE A 65 12.97 -4.74 7.15
CA PHE A 65 13.01 -4.17 5.80
C PHE A 65 13.48 -5.23 4.81
N LEU A 66 12.85 -5.21 3.63
CA LEU A 66 13.12 -6.11 2.52
C LEU A 66 13.59 -5.30 1.32
N PHE A 67 14.79 -5.57 0.84
CA PHE A 67 15.34 -4.99 -0.37
C PHE A 67 15.08 -5.92 -1.54
N THR A 68 14.63 -5.33 -2.63
CA THR A 68 14.11 -6.07 -3.77
C THR A 68 14.50 -5.38 -5.06
N GLU A 69 14.64 -6.16 -6.12
CA GLU A 69 14.95 -5.70 -7.46
C GLU A 69 13.93 -6.28 -8.45
N GLU A 70 13.31 -5.43 -9.26
CA GLU A 70 12.44 -5.86 -10.35
C GLU A 70 13.27 -6.59 -11.43
N PRO A 71 12.87 -7.81 -11.87
CA PRO A 71 13.73 -8.65 -12.71
C PRO A 71 14.09 -8.00 -14.05
N GLU A 72 13.12 -7.33 -14.68
CA GLU A 72 13.25 -6.74 -16.01
C GLU A 72 13.87 -5.34 -15.98
N THR A 73 13.32 -4.44 -15.15
CA THR A 73 13.71 -3.03 -15.15
C THR A 73 14.93 -2.74 -14.27
N LYS A 74 15.33 -3.69 -13.42
CA LYS A 74 16.37 -3.51 -12.39
C LYS A 74 16.07 -2.40 -11.39
N LYS A 75 14.80 -2.01 -11.27
CA LYS A 75 14.36 -1.00 -10.32
C LYS A 75 14.43 -1.56 -8.91
N VAL A 76 15.15 -0.87 -8.05
CA VAL A 76 15.24 -1.22 -6.63
C VAL A 76 14.03 -0.69 -5.88
N MET A 77 13.48 -1.54 -5.01
CA MET A 77 12.42 -1.18 -4.09
C MET A 77 12.75 -1.70 -2.69
N VAL A 78 12.39 -0.90 -1.70
CA VAL A 78 12.45 -1.28 -0.29
C VAL A 78 11.05 -1.36 0.26
N TYR A 79 10.75 -2.47 0.93
CA TYR A 79 9.52 -2.69 1.65
C TYR A 79 9.80 -2.72 3.14
N ARG A 80 8.80 -2.32 3.94
CA ARG A 80 8.75 -2.67 5.36
C ARG A 80 7.91 -3.93 5.54
N ASN A 81 8.16 -4.66 6.60
CA ASN A 81 7.47 -5.89 6.95
C ASN A 81 7.17 -5.84 8.44
N GLU A 82 6.07 -5.14 8.77
CA GLU A 82 5.56 -5.00 10.13
C GLU A 82 4.27 -5.78 10.29
N ASP A 83 4.03 -6.26 11.50
CA ASP A 83 2.75 -6.86 11.84
C ASP A 83 1.67 -5.79 11.89
N THR A 84 0.63 -5.97 11.08
CA THR A 84 -0.52 -5.08 11.09
C THR A 84 -1.36 -5.29 12.35
N GLY A 85 -1.29 -6.49 12.92
CA GLY A 85 -2.03 -6.88 14.12
C GLY A 85 -3.53 -6.59 13.99
N TRP A 86 -4.08 -5.89 14.98
CA TRP A 86 -5.47 -5.42 15.01
C TRP A 86 -5.65 -4.02 14.40
N GLY A 87 -4.58 -3.45 13.83
CA GLY A 87 -4.58 -2.13 13.23
C GLY A 87 -5.23 -2.09 11.84
N LEU A 88 -5.14 -0.91 11.21
CA LEU A 88 -5.63 -0.68 9.85
C LEU A 88 -4.46 -0.69 8.84
N PRO A 89 -4.68 -1.21 7.62
CA PRO A 89 -5.87 -1.97 7.18
C PRO A 89 -5.94 -3.34 7.87
N PRO A 90 -7.13 -3.90 8.16
CA PRO A 90 -7.30 -5.05 9.05
C PRO A 90 -6.89 -6.38 8.37
N TYR A 91 -5.60 -6.54 8.10
CA TYR A 91 -5.02 -7.75 7.51
C TYR A 91 -4.77 -8.85 8.53
N PHE A 92 -4.87 -8.57 9.83
CA PHE A 92 -4.64 -9.54 10.92
C PHE A 92 -3.33 -10.31 10.75
N LYS A 93 -2.26 -9.57 10.43
CA LYS A 93 -0.92 -10.10 10.20
C LYS A 93 -0.12 -10.05 11.51
N PHE A 94 0.36 -11.21 11.96
CA PHE A 94 1.11 -11.42 13.22
C PHE A 94 2.38 -12.28 13.04
N GLY A 95 2.94 -12.33 11.83
CA GLY A 95 4.01 -13.24 11.43
C GLY A 95 5.08 -12.58 10.56
N SER A 96 5.45 -11.34 10.88
CA SER A 96 6.48 -10.59 10.15
C SER A 96 7.83 -11.31 10.14
N ALA A 97 8.25 -11.89 11.26
CA ALA A 97 9.50 -12.66 11.36
C ALA A 97 9.52 -13.91 10.45
N ASP A 98 8.39 -14.62 10.34
CA ASP A 98 8.29 -15.80 9.45
C ASP A 98 8.40 -15.42 7.98
N ILE A 99 7.79 -14.29 7.60
CA ILE A 99 7.92 -13.71 6.25
C ILE A 99 9.38 -13.35 5.98
N GLN A 100 10.07 -12.78 6.96
CA GLN A 100 11.48 -12.45 6.85
C GLN A 100 12.35 -13.70 6.65
N ALA A 101 12.11 -14.75 7.43
CA ALA A 101 12.82 -16.03 7.30
C ALA A 101 12.62 -16.66 5.91
N LYS A 102 11.38 -16.66 5.40
CA LYS A 102 11.09 -17.13 4.02
C LYS A 102 11.80 -16.28 2.98
N ALA A 103 11.79 -14.96 3.14
CA ALA A 103 12.47 -14.06 2.22
C ALA A 103 14.00 -14.29 2.19
N GLN A 104 14.63 -14.68 3.32
CA GLN A 104 16.04 -15.08 3.35
C GLN A 104 16.31 -16.29 2.46
N ALA A 105 15.46 -17.30 2.55
CA ALA A 105 15.60 -18.51 1.73
C ALA A 105 15.50 -18.15 0.23
N TYR A 106 14.49 -17.37 -0.14
CA TYR A 106 14.31 -16.92 -1.53
C TYR A 106 15.46 -16.05 -2.04
N ALA A 107 16.03 -15.18 -1.18
CA ALA A 107 17.18 -14.36 -1.53
C ALA A 107 18.44 -15.20 -1.83
N ASN A 108 18.69 -16.24 -1.02
CA ASN A 108 19.83 -17.13 -1.20
C ASN A 108 19.75 -17.90 -2.52
N GLU A 109 18.54 -18.31 -2.91
CA GLU A 109 18.27 -19.00 -4.18
C GLU A 109 18.11 -18.05 -5.37
N LYS A 110 18.14 -16.73 -5.14
CA LYS A 110 17.83 -15.68 -6.13
C LYS A 110 16.49 -15.93 -6.83
N GLN A 111 15.53 -16.45 -6.08
CA GLN A 111 14.24 -16.86 -6.61
C GLN A 111 13.36 -15.65 -6.92
N ARG A 112 12.62 -15.73 -8.02
CA ARG A 112 11.54 -14.80 -8.36
C ARG A 112 10.39 -14.99 -7.38
N VAL A 113 9.91 -13.91 -6.79
CA VAL A 113 8.85 -13.91 -5.77
C VAL A 113 7.77 -12.89 -6.11
N GLN A 114 6.56 -13.25 -5.74
CA GLN A 114 5.45 -12.31 -5.67
C GLN A 114 5.34 -11.76 -4.26
N ILE A 115 5.42 -10.44 -4.13
CA ILE A 115 5.12 -9.72 -2.89
C ILE A 115 3.71 -9.15 -2.97
N LYS A 116 2.87 -9.50 -2.00
CA LYS A 116 1.61 -8.82 -1.72
C LYS A 116 1.90 -7.71 -0.71
N TYR A 117 1.56 -6.47 -1.02
CA TYR A 117 1.83 -5.31 -0.16
C TYR A 117 0.67 -4.33 -0.17
N TYR A 118 0.67 -3.38 0.77
CA TYR A 118 -0.18 -2.19 0.76
C TYR A 118 0.64 -0.93 1.10
N GLY A 119 0.02 0.23 0.93
CA GLY A 119 0.62 1.52 1.20
C GLY A 119 1.43 2.07 0.02
N TRP A 120 2.02 3.25 0.23
CA TRP A 120 2.78 3.96 -0.78
C TRP A 120 4.26 4.00 -0.45
N ARG A 121 5.09 4.13 -1.49
CA ARG A 121 6.50 4.47 -1.32
C ARG A 121 6.65 5.99 -1.49
N ILE A 122 7.03 6.68 -0.42
CA ILE A 122 7.29 8.12 -0.44
C ILE A 122 8.69 8.37 0.14
N ASN A 123 9.68 8.56 -0.74
CA ASN A 123 11.09 8.62 -0.35
C ASN A 123 11.39 9.73 0.66
N TRP A 124 10.88 10.94 0.44
CA TRP A 124 11.16 12.10 1.27
C TRP A 124 10.46 12.08 2.65
N LEU A 125 9.44 11.23 2.81
CA LEU A 125 8.77 10.98 4.09
C LEU A 125 9.26 9.71 4.79
N ASN A 126 10.26 9.01 4.23
CA ASN A 126 10.67 7.69 4.70
C ASN A 126 9.50 6.69 4.84
N GLU A 127 8.46 6.82 4.01
CA GLU A 127 7.31 5.91 4.03
C GLU A 127 7.55 4.76 3.05
N PHE A 128 7.39 3.54 3.55
CA PHE A 128 7.63 2.30 2.81
C PHE A 128 6.35 1.47 2.72
N ARG A 129 6.21 0.75 1.61
CA ARG A 129 5.10 -0.17 1.38
C ARG A 129 5.22 -1.35 2.37
N ASN A 130 4.12 -1.73 3.03
CA ASN A 130 4.14 -2.82 4.00
C ASN A 130 3.79 -4.16 3.33
N ILE A 131 4.61 -5.18 3.57
CA ILE A 131 4.37 -6.54 3.07
C ILE A 131 3.23 -7.18 3.84
N VAL A 132 2.31 -7.81 3.11
CA VAL A 132 1.27 -8.69 3.66
C VAL A 132 1.71 -10.15 3.58
N SER A 133 2.26 -10.57 2.43
CA SER A 133 2.74 -11.93 2.22
C SER A 133 3.77 -12.00 1.10
N ILE A 134 4.65 -13.00 1.15
CA ILE A 134 5.62 -13.32 0.11
C ILE A 134 5.41 -14.76 -0.35
N LYS A 135 5.50 -15.00 -1.66
CA LYS A 135 5.36 -16.34 -2.27
C LYS A 135 6.35 -16.50 -3.42
N PRO A 136 6.92 -17.69 -3.63
CA PRO A 136 7.69 -17.95 -4.84
C PRO A 136 6.79 -17.86 -6.07
N LEU A 137 7.35 -17.40 -7.19
CA LEU A 137 6.68 -17.32 -8.47
C LEU A 137 7.42 -18.23 -9.45
N ALA A 138 6.71 -19.17 -10.07
CA ALA A 138 7.32 -20.02 -11.10
C ALA A 138 7.66 -19.19 -12.35
N GLU A 139 8.59 -19.67 -13.18
CA GLU A 139 9.06 -18.91 -14.35
C GLU A 139 7.93 -18.49 -15.30
N ALA A 140 6.96 -19.38 -15.53
CA ALA A 140 5.80 -19.12 -16.40
C ALA A 140 4.59 -18.50 -15.69
N GLU A 141 4.66 -18.31 -14.37
CA GLU A 141 3.53 -17.80 -13.59
C GLU A 141 3.51 -16.26 -13.59
N THR A 142 2.30 -15.71 -13.72
CA THR A 142 2.09 -14.26 -13.70
C THR A 142 1.63 -13.79 -12.33
N VAL A 143 2.00 -12.55 -12.00
CA VAL A 143 1.58 -11.91 -10.75
C VAL A 143 0.05 -11.83 -10.63
N SER A 144 -0.43 -12.08 -9.41
CA SER A 144 -1.82 -11.94 -9.00
C SER A 144 -2.35 -10.52 -9.24
N LYS A 145 -3.60 -10.40 -9.70
CA LYS A 145 -4.23 -9.08 -9.92
C LYS A 145 -5.00 -8.62 -8.67
N PRO A 146 -5.02 -7.32 -8.35
CA PRO A 146 -5.78 -6.77 -7.23
C PRO A 146 -7.27 -6.61 -7.57
N ILE A 147 -7.96 -7.74 -7.77
CA ILE A 147 -9.37 -7.78 -8.23
C ILE A 147 -10.30 -6.98 -7.31
N MET A 148 -10.15 -7.13 -5.99
CA MET A 148 -10.98 -6.42 -5.01
C MET A 148 -10.83 -4.89 -5.15
N THR A 149 -9.61 -4.40 -5.40
CA THR A 149 -9.34 -2.98 -5.64
C THR A 149 -10.09 -2.48 -6.88
N TYR A 150 -10.09 -3.26 -7.97
CA TYR A 150 -10.83 -2.90 -9.19
C TYR A 150 -12.34 -2.86 -8.97
N VAL A 151 -12.89 -3.83 -8.23
CA VAL A 151 -14.31 -3.85 -7.87
C VAL A 151 -14.68 -2.62 -7.06
N LEU A 152 -13.86 -2.26 -6.07
CA LEU A 152 -14.09 -1.05 -5.26
C LEU A 152 -14.01 0.23 -6.10
N TYR A 153 -13.08 0.33 -7.05
CA TYR A 153 -13.06 1.48 -7.97
C TYR A 153 -14.27 1.55 -8.88
N ALA A 154 -14.78 0.43 -9.37
CA ALA A 154 -16.02 0.41 -10.14
C ALA A 154 -17.21 0.91 -9.31
N ILE A 155 -17.31 0.47 -8.05
CA ILE A 155 -18.34 0.95 -7.11
C ILE A 155 -18.20 2.45 -6.85
N LEU A 156 -16.98 2.93 -6.58
CA LEU A 156 -16.73 4.36 -6.34
C LEU A 156 -17.07 5.22 -7.56
N ALA A 157 -16.71 4.78 -8.76
CA ALA A 157 -17.04 5.47 -10.00
C ALA A 157 -18.56 5.53 -10.23
N PHE A 158 -19.27 4.44 -9.95
CA PHE A 158 -20.73 4.40 -10.02
C PHE A 158 -21.39 5.33 -9.00
N LEU A 159 -20.93 5.33 -7.75
CA LEU A 159 -21.43 6.21 -6.70
C LEU A 159 -21.15 7.69 -7.01
N PHE A 160 -19.98 8.00 -7.58
CA PHE A 160 -19.67 9.35 -8.06
C PHE A 160 -20.58 9.77 -9.21
N PHE A 161 -20.85 8.88 -10.15
CA PHE A 161 -21.82 9.16 -11.22
C PHE A 161 -23.20 9.49 -10.63
N LEU A 162 -23.69 8.69 -9.68
CA LEU A 162 -24.97 8.94 -9.01
C LEU A 162 -24.98 10.27 -8.24
N SER A 163 -23.90 10.61 -7.53
CA SER A 163 -23.81 11.89 -6.79
C SER A 163 -23.90 13.08 -7.75
N VAL A 164 -23.24 13.00 -8.90
CA VAL A 164 -23.33 14.03 -9.94
C VAL A 164 -24.74 14.12 -10.52
N GLN A 165 -25.43 12.99 -10.79
CA GLN A 165 -26.81 13.02 -11.27
C GLN A 165 -27.78 13.62 -10.25
N LEU A 166 -27.61 13.31 -8.96
CA LEU A 166 -28.42 13.88 -7.88
C LEU A 166 -28.24 15.41 -7.81
N ILE A 167 -26.99 15.89 -7.84
CA ILE A 167 -26.70 17.33 -7.86
C ILE A 167 -27.35 17.96 -9.09
N ARG A 168 -27.21 17.37 -10.29
CA ARG A 168 -27.85 17.89 -11.50
C ARG A 168 -29.37 17.94 -11.41
N GLY A 169 -29.99 16.95 -10.76
CA GLY A 169 -31.43 16.90 -10.54
C GLY A 169 -31.95 18.01 -9.61
N ILE A 170 -31.19 18.38 -8.58
CA ILE A 170 -31.54 19.46 -7.64
C ILE A 170 -31.55 20.84 -8.31
N PHE A 171 -30.70 21.05 -9.33
CA PHE A 171 -30.58 22.32 -10.05
C PHE A 171 -31.23 22.28 -11.45
N LYS A 172 -32.29 21.48 -11.63
CA LYS A 172 -32.97 21.32 -12.94
C LYS A 172 -33.92 22.49 -13.29
N ASP A 173 -33.99 23.51 -12.43
CA ASP A 173 -34.79 24.75 -12.59
C ASP A 173 -33.93 25.97 -12.97
#